data_AF-A0A7V3D573-F1
#
_entry.id   AF-A0A7V3D573-F1
#
_cell.length_a   1.000
_cell.length_b   1.000
_cell.length_c   1.000
_cell.angle_alpha   90.00
_cell.angle_beta   90.00
_cell.angle_gamma   90.00
#
_symmetry.space_group_name_H-M   'P 1'
#
loop_
_entity.id
_entity.type
_entity.pdbx_description
1 polymer ?
#
loop_
_entity_poly.entity_id
_entity_poly.type
_entity_poly.pdbx_seq_one_letter_code
_entity_poly.pdbx_strand_id
1 'polypeptide(L)' 'FSPLETITCATRTGAEIMGRDKEFGTLEAGKLADVLVVAGNVLADISILEDRSRFIAVMQGGVVKAGRLTRPADRAMS' A
#
# COMPACT_ATOMS: atom_id res chain seq x y z
N PHE A 1 -2.62 -16.94 -11.67
CA PHE A 1 -3.23 -15.66 -11.27
C PHE A 1 -2.45 -14.54 -11.92
N SER A 2 -3.12 -13.52 -12.44
CA SER A 2 -2.49 -12.28 -12.89
C SER A 2 -2.00 -11.46 -11.69
N PRO A 3 -1.04 -10.53 -11.88
CA PRO A 3 -0.60 -9.63 -10.81
C PRO A 3 -1.76 -8.90 -10.11
N LEU A 4 -2.75 -8.43 -10.87
CA LEU A 4 -3.93 -7.76 -10.31
C LEU A 4 -4.79 -8.70 -9.46
N GLU A 5 -5.02 -9.94 -9.90
CA GLU A 5 -5.75 -10.96 -9.13
C GLU A 5 -5.01 -11.29 -7.83
N THR A 6 -3.69 -11.45 -7.89
CA THR A 6 -2.86 -11.71 -6.70
C THR A 6 -2.95 -10.57 -5.69
N ILE A 7 -2.82 -9.31 -6.14
CA ILE A 7 -2.95 -8.14 -5.27
C ILE A 7 -4.36 -8.05 -4.69
N THR A 8 -5.40 -8.27 -5.51
CA THR A 8 -6.79 -8.22 -5.06
C THR A 8 -7.07 -9.28 -3.99
N CYS A 9 -6.53 -10.50 -4.18
CA CYS A 9 -6.63 -11.59 -3.21
C CYS A 9 -6.00 -11.19 -1.87
N ALA A 10 -4.79 -10.61 -1.89
CA ALA A 10 -4.06 -10.20 -0.70
C ALA A 10 -4.59 -8.92 -0.03
N THR A 11 -5.55 -8.21 -0.64
CA THR A 11 -6.06 -6.93 -0.14
C THR A 11 -7.58 -6.99 0.04
N ARG A 12 -8.35 -6.66 -1.00
CA ARG A 12 -9.83 -6.62 -0.97
C ARG A 12 -10.41 -7.93 -0.44
N THR A 13 -10.07 -9.05 -1.09
CA THR A 13 -10.63 -10.37 -0.73
C THR A 13 -10.17 -10.80 0.66
N GLY A 14 -8.92 -10.53 1.03
CA GLY A 14 -8.43 -10.78 2.39
C GLY A 14 -9.25 -10.03 3.45
N ALA A 15 -9.55 -8.75 3.23
CA ALA A 15 -10.37 -7.95 4.13
C ALA A 15 -11.82 -8.45 4.22
N GLU A 16 -12.40 -8.84 3.08
CA GLU A 16 -13.75 -9.46 3.01
C GLU A 16 -13.81 -10.77 3.81
N ILE A 17 -12.83 -11.66 3.64
CA ILE A 17 -12.73 -12.92 4.39
C ILE A 17 -12.61 -12.66 5.90
N MET A 18 -11.90 -11.60 6.29
CA MET A 18 -11.77 -11.19 7.70
C MET A 18 -13.03 -10.49 8.24
N GLY A 19 -14.04 -10.18 7.41
CA GLY A 19 -15.21 -9.41 7.81
C GLY A 19 -14.90 -7.95 8.15
N ARG A 20 -13.80 -7.41 7.60
CA ARG A 20 -13.26 -6.06 7.89
C ARG A 20 -13.07 -5.24 6.62
N ASP A 21 -13.79 -5.58 5.56
CA ASP A 21 -13.79 -4.87 4.27
C ASP A 21 -14.17 -3.40 4.39
N LYS A 22 -14.95 -3.03 5.42
CA LYS A 22 -15.27 -1.63 5.74
C LYS A 22 -14.12 -0.86 6.39
N GLU A 23 -13.12 -1.57 6.92
CA GLU A 23 -12.01 -0.97 7.66
C GLU A 23 -10.74 -0.86 6.80
N PHE A 24 -10.41 -1.86 5.98
CA PHE A 24 -9.19 -1.86 5.15
C PHE A 24 -9.35 -2.74 3.89
N GLY A 25 -8.27 -2.89 3.12
CA GLY A 25 -8.20 -3.78 1.95
C GLY A 25 -8.44 -3.10 0.60
N THR A 26 -8.91 -1.85 0.59
CA THR A 26 -8.98 -0.99 -0.60
C THR A 26 -8.62 0.45 -0.24
N LEU A 27 -8.25 1.25 -1.25
CA LEU A 27 -7.98 2.67 -1.09
C LEU A 27 -9.26 3.48 -1.30
N GLU A 28 -10.00 3.71 -0.21
CA GLU A 28 -11.27 4.44 -0.21
C GLU A 28 -11.33 5.37 1.01
N ALA A 29 -12.03 6.50 0.87
CA ALA A 29 -12.19 7.45 1.97
C ALA A 29 -12.92 6.83 3.16
N GLY A 30 -12.42 7.10 4.38
CA GLY A 30 -12.98 6.56 5.62
C GLY A 30 -12.39 5.22 6.07
N LYS A 31 -11.61 4.53 5.23
CA LYS A 31 -10.85 3.33 5.61
C LYS A 31 -9.53 3.69 6.28
N LEU A 32 -8.94 2.72 6.97
CA LEU A 32 -7.60 2.82 7.53
C LEU A 32 -6.59 3.09 6.42
N ALA A 33 -5.67 4.02 6.68
CA ALA A 33 -4.55 4.29 5.78
C ALA A 33 -3.44 3.25 5.98
N ASP A 34 -3.75 1.99 5.61
CA ASP A 34 -2.80 0.88 5.51
C ASP A 34 -2.30 0.79 4.07
N VAL A 35 -1.12 1.36 3.80
CA VAL A 35 -0.62 1.58 2.44
C VAL A 35 0.84 1.20 2.33
N LEU A 36 1.18 0.43 1.28
CA LEU A 36 2.55 0.19 0.84
C LEU A 36 2.80 1.04 -0.42
N VAL A 37 3.84 1.88 -0.38
CA VAL A 37 4.30 2.65 -1.53
C VAL A 37 5.55 1.98 -2.09
N VAL A 38 5.55 1.65 -3.37
CA VAL A 38 6.64 0.93 -4.04
C VAL A 38 7.17 1.69 -5.25
N ALA A 39 8.46 1.52 -5.53
CA ALA A 39 9.13 2.07 -6.71
C ALA A 39 8.97 1.12 -7.91
N GLY A 40 7.95 1.41 -8.74
CA GLY A 40 7.70 0.70 -10.00
C GLY A 40 6.23 0.29 -10.16
N ASN A 41 5.94 -0.41 -11.26
CA ASN A 41 4.59 -0.87 -11.57
C ASN A 41 4.45 -2.38 -11.27
N VAL A 42 3.81 -2.71 -10.15
CA VAL A 42 3.57 -4.09 -9.71
C VAL A 42 2.63 -4.88 -10.62
N LEU A 43 1.85 -4.21 -11.47
CA LEU A 43 1.02 -4.90 -12.47
C LEU A 43 1.85 -5.36 -13.68
N ALA A 44 2.95 -4.69 -13.97
CA ALA A 44 3.89 -5.07 -15.02
C ALA A 44 4.93 -6.08 -14.51
N ASP A 45 5.36 -5.95 -13.26
CA ASP A 45 6.34 -6.83 -12.61
C ASP A 45 6.01 -7.00 -11.12
N ILE A 46 5.40 -8.15 -10.78
CA ILE A 46 4.99 -8.45 -9.40
C ILE A 46 6.19 -8.76 -8.49
N SER A 47 7.36 -9.12 -9.05
CA SER A 47 8.57 -9.45 -8.28
C SER A 47 9.14 -8.26 -7.51
N ILE A 48 8.72 -7.04 -7.86
CA ILE A 48 8.97 -5.81 -7.08
C ILE A 48 8.55 -5.99 -5.60
N LEU A 49 7.51 -6.77 -5.32
CA LEU A 49 7.04 -7.02 -3.95
C LEU A 49 7.97 -7.95 -3.14
N GLU A 50 8.91 -8.63 -3.78
CA GLU A 50 9.92 -9.47 -3.12
C GLU A 50 11.18 -8.68 -2.73
N ASP A 51 11.42 -7.55 -3.41
CA ASP A 51 12.57 -6.68 -3.18
C ASP A 51 12.22 -5.50 -2.26
N ARG A 52 12.55 -5.67 -0.96
CA ARG A 52 12.31 -4.62 0.05
C ARG A 52 13.03 -3.30 -0.23
N SER A 53 14.09 -3.28 -1.04
CA SER A 53 14.78 -2.03 -1.38
C SER A 53 13.91 -1.11 -2.24
N ARG A 54 12.87 -1.66 -2.88
CA ARG A 54 11.88 -0.91 -3.68
C ARG A 54 10.75 -0.33 -2.84
N PHE A 55 10.70 -0.60 -1.54
CA PHE A 55 9.63 -0.09 -0.68
C PHE A 55 9.98 1.34 -0.23
N ILE A 56 9.25 2.32 -0.75
CA ILE A 56 9.45 3.74 -0.44
C ILE A 56 8.93 4.05 0.95
N ALA A 57 7.75 3.54 1.29
CA ALA A 57 7.13 3.74 2.59
C ALA A 57 6.14 2.61 2.94
N VAL A 58 6.10 2.26 4.22
CA VAL A 58 5.06 1.41 4.81
C VAL A 58 4.27 2.25 5.79
N MET A 59 2.98 2.41 5.54
CA MET A 59 2.05 3.12 6.40
C MET A 59 1.06 2.15 7.02
N GLN A 60 0.82 2.28 8.32
CA GLN A 60 -0.18 1.53 9.05
C GLN A 60 -1.02 2.48 9.89
N GLY A 61 -2.34 2.49 9.68
CA GLY A 61 -3.27 3.37 10.36
C GLY A 61 -2.93 4.86 10.22
N GLY A 62 -2.38 5.26 9.07
CA GLY A 62 -1.95 6.65 8.83
C GLY A 62 -0.57 7.02 9.38
N VAL A 63 0.11 6.11 10.07
CA VAL A 63 1.46 6.32 10.63
C VAL A 63 2.49 5.62 9.76
N VAL A 64 3.52 6.34 9.31
CA VAL A 64 4.66 5.75 8.59
C VAL A 64 5.47 4.90 9.58
N LYS A 65 5.55 3.59 9.32
CA LYS A 65 6.31 2.62 10.12
C LYS A 65 7.72 2.36 9.57
N ALA A 66 7.89 2.51 8.25
CA ALA A 66 9.19 2.38 7.58
C ALA A 66 9.24 3.27 6.34
N GLY A 67 10.46 3.67 5.94
CA GLY A 67 10.68 4.54 4.79
C GLY A 67 10.41 6.02 5.09
N ARG A 68 10.13 6.81 4.05
CA ARG A 68 9.81 8.25 4.21
C ARG A 68 8.68 8.66 3.26
N LEU A 69 7.81 9.51 3.75
CA LEU A 69 6.89 10.30 2.94
C LEU A 69 7.16 11.76 3.21
N THR A 70 7.36 12.55 2.16
CA THR A 70 7.51 14.00 2.28
C THR A 70 6.16 14.60 2.62
N ARG A 71 6.12 15.46 3.64
CA ARG A 71 4.91 16.24 3.90
C ARG A 71 4.81 17.34 2.84
N PRO A 72 3.60 17.78 2.47
CA PRO A 72 3.44 18.94 1.59
C PRO A 72 4.22 20.19 2.06
N ALA A 73 4.35 20.38 3.38
CA ALA A 73 5.13 21.46 3.97
C ALA A 73 6.65 21.33 3.76
N ASP A 74 7.18 20.11 3.58
CA ASP A 74 8.61 19.87 3.38
C ASP A 74 9.07 20.27 1.98
N ARG A 75 8.15 20.40 1.01
CA ARG A 75 8.44 20.88 -0.36
C ARG A 75 8.59 22.40 -0.47
N ALA A 76 8.14 23.16 0.52
CA ALA A 76 8.22 24.62 0.49
C ALA A 76 9.58 25.19 0.93
N MET A 77 10.55 24.33 1.27
CA MET A 77 11.90 24.72 1.71
C MET A 77 13.03 24.12 0.86
N SER A 78 12.74 23.66 -0.36
CA SER A 78 13.74 23.21 -1.34
C SER A 78 13.72 24.06 -2.61
#